data_AF-A0A661IGA3-F1
#
_entry.id   AF-A0A661IGA3-F1
#
_cell.length_a   1.000
_cell.length_b   1.000
_cell.length_c   1.000
_cell.angle_alpha   90.00
_cell.angle_beta   90.00
_cell.angle_gamma   90.00
#
_symmetry.space_group_name_H-M   'P 1'
#
loop_
_entity.id
_entity.type
_entity.pdbx_description
1 polymer ?
#
loop_
_entity_poly.entity_id
_entity_poly.type
_entity_poly.pdbx_seq_one_letter_code
_entity_poly.pdbx_strand_id
1 'polypeptide(L)'
;TPLGARVLDSSAPTLIVTTHRADPGKMRALQERTEVLVMEGKDGRVDLGGLLRELARRAITSVLVEGGGRIITSFLREGLWDRILVITSPLLIGEGVDAVGNLGVSSLKEAKGIRVRRMRRLGRDWVLEGRRPSSSR
;
A
#
# COMPACT_ATOMS: atom_id res chain seq x y z
N THR A 1 5.52 14.25 -1.08
CA THR A 1 4.26 15.01 -1.01
C THR A 1 4.50 16.47 -1.38
N PRO A 2 3.70 17.09 -2.26
CA PRO A 2 3.72 18.55 -2.48
C PRO A 2 3.31 19.32 -1.21
N LEU A 3 3.87 20.51 -0.97
CA LEU A 3 3.60 21.29 0.26
C LEU A 3 2.17 21.84 0.34
N GLY A 4 1.49 22.00 -0.80
CA GLY A 4 0.08 22.42 -0.87
C GLY A 4 -0.92 21.27 -0.97
N ALA A 5 -0.50 20.03 -0.70
CA ALA A 5 -1.40 18.87 -0.79
C ALA A 5 -2.44 18.91 0.35
N ARG A 6 -3.69 18.52 0.06
CA ARG A 6 -4.78 18.48 1.05
C ARG A 6 -4.46 17.61 2.28
N VAL A 7 -3.67 16.55 2.12
CA VAL A 7 -3.22 15.73 3.26
C VAL A 7 -2.40 16.52 4.30
N LEU A 8 -1.98 17.76 4.01
CA LEU A 8 -1.24 18.63 4.92
C LEU A 8 -2.11 19.76 5.51
N ASP A 9 -3.42 19.77 5.28
CA ASP A 9 -4.34 20.81 5.76
C ASP A 9 -4.82 20.62 7.21
N SER A 10 -4.31 19.59 7.90
CA SER A 10 -4.67 19.21 9.27
C SER A 10 -6.12 18.74 9.48
N SER A 11 -6.89 18.50 8.41
CA SER A 11 -8.25 17.93 8.51
C SER A 11 -8.26 16.51 9.09
N ALA A 12 -7.14 15.80 9.01
CA ALA A 12 -6.90 14.52 9.67
C ALA A 12 -5.42 14.39 10.12
N PRO A 13 -5.14 13.64 11.20
CA PRO A 13 -3.77 13.32 11.58
C PRO A 13 -3.01 12.69 10.40
N THR A 14 -1.85 13.24 10.08
CA THR A 14 -1.05 12.80 8.94
C THR A 14 0.35 12.41 9.39
N LEU A 15 0.79 11.25 8.92
CA LEU A 15 2.16 10.76 9.09
C LEU A 15 2.76 10.59 7.70
N ILE A 16 3.88 11.28 7.43
CA ILE A 16 4.69 11.03 6.25
C ILE A 16 5.83 10.10 6.62
N VAL A 17 5.97 9.00 5.88
CA VAL A 17 7.08 8.06 6.05
C VAL A 17 7.99 8.14 4.84
N THR A 18 9.30 8.26 5.06
CA THR A 18 10.29 8.46 4.01
C THR A 18 11.61 7.75 4.32
N THR A 19 12.57 7.85 3.41
CA THR A 19 13.97 7.43 3.59
C THR A 19 14.89 8.65 3.61
N HIS A 20 16.15 8.47 4.00
CA HIS A 20 17.26 9.42 3.94
C HIS A 20 17.57 9.89 2.51
N ARG A 21 17.00 9.24 1.49
CA ARG A 21 17.06 9.73 0.10
C ARG A 21 16.15 10.92 -0.16
N ALA A 22 15.29 11.30 0.79
CA ALA A 22 14.45 12.48 0.65
C ALA A 22 15.28 13.76 0.62
N ASP A 23 14.82 14.72 -0.20
CA ASP A 23 15.41 16.05 -0.23
C ASP A 23 15.36 16.70 1.17
N PRO A 24 16.51 17.09 1.76
CA PRO A 24 16.56 17.62 3.12
C PRO A 24 15.78 18.93 3.31
N GLY A 25 15.70 19.79 2.28
CA GLY A 25 14.96 21.05 2.35
C GLY A 25 13.46 20.79 2.43
N LYS A 26 12.96 19.90 1.57
CA LYS A 26 11.56 19.46 1.55
C LYS A 26 11.19 18.68 2.81
N MET A 27 12.09 17.87 3.35
CA MET A 27 11.87 17.15 4.60
C MET A 27 11.64 18.13 5.76
N ARG A 28 12.50 19.15 5.89
CA ARG A 28 12.34 20.22 6.90
C ARG A 28 11.00 20.95 6.73
N ALA A 29 10.68 21.37 5.51
CA ALA A 29 9.41 22.06 5.22
C ALA A 29 8.15 21.20 5.51
N LEU A 30 8.25 19.87 5.41
CA LEU A 30 7.18 18.95 5.77
C LEU A 30 7.09 18.73 7.28
N GLN A 31 8.23 18.66 7.97
CA GLN A 31 8.30 18.52 9.43
C GLN A 31 7.65 19.69 10.19
N GLU A 32 7.67 20.89 9.60
CA GLU A 32 6.95 22.06 10.14
C GLU A 32 5.41 21.93 10.05
N ARG A 33 4.89 21.00 9.24
CA ARG A 33 3.46 20.88 8.94
C ARG A 33 2.83 19.58 9.45
N THR A 34 3.62 18.52 9.55
CA THR A 34 3.12 17.19 9.89
C THR A 34 4.23 16.32 10.45
N GLU A 35 3.88 15.24 11.12
CA GLU A 35 4.87 14.26 11.56
C GLU A 35 5.57 13.61 10.35
N VAL A 36 6.90 13.55 10.39
CA VAL A 36 7.72 12.86 9.38
C VAL A 36 8.60 11.82 10.07
N LEU A 37 8.47 10.57 9.65
CA LEU A 37 9.27 9.45 10.11
C LEU A 37 10.21 8.97 9.01
N VAL A 38 11.48 8.75 9.35
CA VAL A 38 12.46 8.14 8.46
C VAL A 38 12.58 6.65 8.80
N MET A 39 12.39 5.78 7.81
CA MET A 39 12.51 4.34 7.96
C MET A 39 13.25 3.74 6.76
N GLU A 40 14.45 3.25 6.97
CA GLU A 40 15.25 2.60 5.93
C GLU A 40 14.90 1.12 5.78
N GLY A 41 14.41 0.77 4.60
CA GLY A 41 14.27 -0.60 4.13
C GLY A 41 15.31 -0.94 3.07
N LYS A 42 15.04 -2.03 2.34
CA LYS A 42 15.92 -2.49 1.26
C LYS A 42 15.84 -1.56 0.05
N ASP A 43 16.96 -1.46 -0.68
CA ASP A 43 17.08 -0.69 -1.92
C ASP A 43 16.73 0.81 -1.80
N GLY A 44 16.86 1.36 -0.59
CA GLY A 44 16.49 2.74 -0.23
C GLY A 44 15.00 3.03 -0.38
N ARG A 45 14.16 2.01 -0.18
CA ARG A 45 12.71 2.12 0.01
C ARG A 45 12.39 2.12 1.51
N VAL A 46 11.18 2.54 1.85
CA VAL A 46 10.68 2.48 3.23
C VAL A 46 10.60 1.03 3.71
N ASP A 47 11.03 0.76 4.95
CA ASP A 47 10.81 -0.54 5.61
C ASP A 47 9.31 -0.69 5.96
N LEU A 48 8.56 -1.39 5.11
CA LEU A 48 7.12 -1.60 5.32
C LEU A 48 6.84 -2.49 6.54
N GLY A 49 7.66 -3.51 6.79
CA GLY A 49 7.51 -4.37 7.97
C GLY A 49 7.83 -3.64 9.27
N GLY A 50 8.84 -2.76 9.26
CA GLY A 50 9.10 -1.80 10.32
C GLY A 50 7.95 -0.82 10.52
N LEU A 51 7.43 -0.26 9.44
CA LEU A 51 6.31 0.69 9.48
C LEU A 51 5.08 0.07 10.12
N LEU A 52 4.67 -1.14 9.72
CA LEU A 52 3.51 -1.81 10.33
C LEU A 52 3.70 -2.08 11.82
N ARG A 53 4.92 -2.43 12.26
CA ARG A 53 5.24 -2.57 13.69
C ARG A 53 5.16 -1.24 14.43
N GLU A 54 5.62 -0.16 13.83
CA GLU A 54 5.54 1.18 14.40
C GLU A 54 4.09 1.64 14.52
N LEU A 55 3.27 1.44 13.48
CA LEU A 55 1.83 1.72 13.54
C LEU A 55 1.14 0.90 14.63
N ALA A 56 1.51 -0.37 14.80
CA ALA A 56 0.98 -1.21 15.88
C ALA A 56 1.34 -0.67 17.28
N ARG A 57 2.57 -0.16 17.49
CA ARG A 57 2.95 0.51 18.76
C ARG A 57 2.11 1.75 19.04
N ARG A 58 1.64 2.42 17.99
CA ARG A 58 0.73 3.57 18.05
C ARG A 58 -0.74 3.16 18.16
N ALA A 59 -1.02 1.89 18.48
CA ALA A 59 -2.36 1.30 18.59
C ALA A 59 -3.19 1.35 17.28
N ILE A 60 -2.55 1.50 16.12
CA ILE A 60 -3.22 1.38 14.83
C ILE A 60 -3.30 -0.11 14.48
N THR A 61 -4.50 -0.67 14.57
CA THR A 61 -4.76 -2.11 14.43
C THR A 61 -5.13 -2.53 13.00
N SER A 62 -5.42 -1.58 12.12
CA SER A 62 -5.74 -1.84 10.72
C SER A 62 -5.24 -0.70 9.83
N VAL A 63 -4.69 -1.06 8.67
CA VAL A 63 -4.26 -0.11 7.63
C VAL A 63 -4.98 -0.47 6.34
N LEU A 64 -5.65 0.52 5.75
CA LEU A 64 -6.16 0.44 4.39
C LEU A 64 -5.07 0.94 3.44
N VAL A 65 -4.52 0.01 2.66
CA VAL A 65 -3.47 0.34 1.68
C VAL A 65 -4.13 0.65 0.35
N GLU A 66 -4.15 1.94 0.02
CA GLU A 66 -4.58 2.47 -1.26
C GLU A 66 -3.42 3.19 -1.93
N GLY A 67 -3.41 3.21 -3.27
CA GLY A 67 -2.40 3.96 -4.01
C GLY A 67 -1.97 3.28 -5.30
N GLY A 68 -0.95 3.85 -5.94
CA GLY A 68 -0.44 3.38 -7.22
C GLY A 68 0.19 1.98 -7.15
N GLY A 69 0.27 1.29 -8.29
CA GLY A 69 0.68 -0.12 -8.36
C GLY A 69 1.97 -0.47 -7.62
N ARG A 70 2.92 0.46 -7.47
CA ARG A 70 4.17 0.23 -6.71
C ARG A 70 3.95 -0.13 -5.24
N ILE A 71 3.08 0.61 -4.51
CA ILE A 71 2.87 0.34 -3.07
C ILE A 71 2.13 -0.99 -2.90
N ILE A 72 1.09 -1.21 -3.70
CA ILE A 72 0.31 -2.46 -3.73
C ILE A 72 1.24 -3.65 -4.01
N THR A 73 2.12 -3.52 -5.00
CA THR A 73 3.09 -4.57 -5.36
C THR A 73 4.04 -4.89 -4.21
N SER A 74 4.56 -3.88 -3.49
CA SER A 74 5.46 -4.12 -2.36
C SER A 74 4.76 -4.88 -1.22
N PHE A 75 3.56 -4.46 -0.83
CA PHE A 75 2.77 -5.16 0.19
C PHE A 75 2.45 -6.62 -0.20
N LEU A 76 2.08 -6.86 -1.47
CA LEU A 76 1.82 -8.21 -1.97
C LEU A 76 3.09 -9.07 -2.03
N ARG A 77 4.19 -8.52 -2.53
CA ARG A 77 5.48 -9.22 -2.66
C ARG A 77 6.01 -9.65 -1.29
N GLU A 78 6.00 -8.73 -0.33
CA GLU A 78 6.45 -8.95 1.05
C GLU A 78 5.46 -9.77 1.89
N GLY A 79 4.25 -10.04 1.37
CA GLY A 79 3.23 -10.81 2.07
C GLY A 79 2.64 -10.09 3.28
N LEU A 80 2.71 -8.75 3.30
CA LEU A 80 2.26 -7.88 4.39
C LEU A 80 0.78 -7.50 4.27
N TRP A 81 -0.08 -8.46 3.94
CA TRP A 81 -1.50 -8.22 3.73
C TRP A 81 -2.34 -9.38 4.26
N ASP A 82 -3.57 -9.06 4.68
CA ASP A 82 -4.51 -10.05 5.20
C ASP A 82 -5.79 -10.13 4.37
N ARG A 83 -6.28 -8.99 3.89
CA ARG A 83 -7.49 -8.83 3.07
C ARG A 83 -7.15 -8.06 1.81
N ILE A 84 -7.82 -8.39 0.71
CA ILE A 84 -7.73 -7.65 -0.55
C ILE A 84 -9.14 -7.42 -1.11
N LEU A 85 -9.35 -6.22 -1.65
CA LEU A 85 -10.51 -5.88 -2.46
C LEU A 85 -10.03 -5.60 -3.88
N VAL A 86 -10.59 -6.33 -4.84
CA VAL A 86 -10.35 -6.08 -6.27
C VAL A 86 -11.64 -5.55 -6.86
N ILE A 87 -11.59 -4.32 -7.37
CA ILE A 87 -12.74 -3.63 -7.95
C ILE A 87 -12.54 -3.57 -9.46
N THR A 88 -13.45 -4.16 -10.23
CA THR A 88 -13.41 -4.18 -11.69
C THR A 88 -14.62 -3.46 -12.27
N SER A 89 -14.37 -2.49 -13.14
CA SER A 89 -15.41 -1.75 -13.85
C SER A 89 -15.60 -2.34 -15.26
N PRO A 90 -16.82 -2.40 -15.81
CA PRO A 90 -17.09 -2.85 -17.17
C PRO A 90 -16.75 -1.74 -18.18
N LEU A 91 -15.49 -1.28 -18.16
CA LEU A 91 -14.96 -0.26 -19.07
C LEU A 91 -13.73 -0.82 -19.79
N LEU A 92 -13.64 -0.53 -21.08
CA LEU A 92 -12.46 -0.79 -21.89
C LEU A 92 -11.68 0.50 -22.01
N ILE A 93 -10.45 0.53 -21.50
CA ILE A 93 -9.61 1.75 -21.46
C ILE A 93 -8.36 1.65 -22.34
N GLY A 94 -8.12 0.51 -22.98
CA GLY A 94 -6.86 0.24 -23.69
C GLY A 94 -5.71 0.02 -22.70
N GLU A 95 -4.53 0.56 -23.03
CA GLU A 95 -3.36 0.50 -22.16
C GLU A 95 -3.57 1.39 -20.92
N GLY A 96 -3.14 0.88 -19.76
CA GLY A 96 -3.31 1.56 -18.49
C GLY A 96 -2.16 1.26 -17.53
N VAL A 97 -2.26 1.81 -16.33
CA VAL A 97 -1.28 1.54 -15.27
C VAL A 97 -1.59 0.18 -14.63
N ASP A 98 -0.57 -0.67 -14.50
CA ASP A 98 -0.69 -1.94 -13.79
C ASP A 98 -1.16 -1.72 -12.34
N ALA A 99 -2.23 -2.42 -11.96
CA ALA A 99 -2.68 -2.47 -10.57
C ALA A 99 -1.66 -3.18 -9.67
N VAL A 100 -0.99 -4.20 -10.19
CA VAL A 100 0.06 -4.98 -9.54
C VAL A 100 1.18 -5.21 -10.54
N GLY A 101 2.38 -4.71 -10.23
CA GLY A 101 3.58 -4.93 -11.02
C GLY A 101 4.27 -6.26 -10.70
N ASN A 102 5.55 -6.37 -11.04
CA ASN A 102 6.32 -7.61 -10.91
C ASN A 102 6.40 -8.14 -9.46
N LEU A 103 5.79 -9.30 -9.18
CA LEU A 103 5.84 -9.95 -7.86
C LEU A 103 7.05 -10.88 -7.65
N GLY A 104 7.91 -11.03 -8.65
CA GLY A 104 9.05 -11.96 -8.61
C GLY A 104 8.64 -13.42 -8.76
N VAL A 105 7.47 -13.69 -9.36
CA VAL A 105 6.95 -15.04 -9.61
C VAL A 105 7.48 -15.52 -10.95
N SER A 106 8.25 -16.60 -10.95
CA SER A 106 8.86 -17.17 -12.17
C SER A 106 8.07 -18.35 -12.73
N SER A 107 7.16 -18.94 -11.94
CA SER A 107 6.29 -20.03 -12.36
C SER A 107 4.94 -20.00 -11.64
N LEU A 108 3.91 -20.63 -12.20
CA LEU A 108 2.58 -20.71 -11.56
C LEU A 108 2.60 -21.42 -10.19
N LYS A 109 3.58 -22.29 -9.94
CA LYS A 109 3.75 -22.96 -8.63
C LYS A 109 4.17 -21.98 -7.53
N GLU A 110 4.84 -20.89 -7.89
CA GLU A 110 5.27 -19.83 -6.96
C GLU A 110 4.19 -18.76 -6.77
N ALA A 111 3.14 -18.78 -7.59
CA ALA A 111 2.08 -17.80 -7.53
C ALA A 111 1.31 -17.90 -6.20
N LYS A 112 1.26 -16.78 -5.47
CA LYS A 112 0.45 -16.67 -4.25
C LYS A 112 -0.99 -16.42 -4.64
N GLY A 113 -1.86 -17.40 -4.41
CA GLY A 113 -3.29 -17.27 -4.67
C GLY A 113 -4.00 -16.29 -3.72
N ILE A 114 -5.24 -15.95 -4.05
CA ILE A 114 -6.16 -15.22 -3.17
C ILE A 114 -7.28 -16.19 -2.79
N ARG A 115 -7.53 -16.37 -1.50
CA ARG A 115 -8.72 -17.13 -1.05
C ARG A 115 -9.93 -16.20 -1.18
N VAL A 116 -10.67 -16.34 -2.28
CA VAL A 116 -11.90 -15.57 -2.53
C VAL A 116 -12.92 -15.90 -1.44
N ARG A 117 -13.49 -14.86 -0.83
CA ARG A 117 -14.51 -14.97 0.22
C ARG A 117 -15.89 -14.61 -0.29
N ARG A 118 -15.98 -13.57 -1.11
CA ARG A 118 -17.24 -13.08 -1.67
C ARG A 118 -16.95 -12.33 -2.96
N MET A 119 -17.87 -12.42 -3.90
CA MET A 119 -17.95 -11.50 -5.03
C MET A 119 -19.33 -10.86 -5.03
N ARG A 120 -19.41 -9.55 -5.24
CA ARG A 120 -20.68 -8.82 -5.27
C ARG A 120 -20.63 -7.69 -6.28
N ARG A 121 -21.79 -7.28 -6.75
CA ARG A 121 -21.94 -6.08 -7.57
C ARG A 121 -22.01 -4.82 -6.69
N LEU A 122 -21.44 -3.72 -7.14
CA LEU A 122 -21.56 -2.38 -6.56
C LEU A 122 -21.84 -1.39 -7.70
N GLY A 123 -23.11 -0.99 -7.86
CA GLY A 123 -23.51 -0.20 -9.03
C GLY A 123 -23.30 -0.99 -10.32
N ARG A 124 -22.37 -0.56 -11.18
CA ARG A 124 -21.98 -1.28 -12.40
C ARG A 124 -20.70 -2.12 -12.24
N ASP A 125 -20.01 -1.96 -11.11
CA ASP A 125 -18.71 -2.57 -10.88
C ASP A 125 -18.87 -3.90 -10.12
N TRP A 126 -17.84 -4.73 -10.22
CA TRP A 126 -17.72 -5.95 -9.42
C TRP A 126 -16.65 -5.78 -8.36
N VAL A 127 -16.97 -6.25 -7.15
CA VAL A 127 -16.05 -6.25 -6.02
C VAL A 127 -15.81 -7.70 -5.62
N LEU A 128 -14.56 -8.15 -5.78
CA LEU A 128 -14.05 -9.39 -5.21
C LEU A 128 -13.41 -9.07 -3.87
N GLU A 129 -13.89 -9.72 -2.82
CA GLU A 129 -13.25 -9.73 -1.51
C GLU A 129 -12.50 -11.05 -1.30
N GLY A 130 -11.21 -10.93 -0.99
CA GLY A 130 -10.32 -12.06 -0.77
C GLY A 130 -9.51 -11.93 0.51
N ARG A 131 -8.95 -13.06 0.95
CA ARG A 131 -7.98 -13.13 2.04
C ARG A 131 -6.69 -13.80 1.59
N ARG A 132 -5.61 -13.47 2.29
CA ARG A 132 -4.35 -14.21 2.16
C ARG A 132 -4.61 -15.67 2.51
N PRO A 133 -4.20 -16.63 1.67
CA PRO A 133 -4.27 -18.04 2.02
C PRO A 133 -3.49 -18.28 3.31
N SER A 134 -4.07 -19.04 4.24
CA SER A 134 -3.34 -19.50 5.41
C SER A 134 -2.18 -20.36 4.93
N SER A 135 -0.95 -20.00 5.28
CA SER A 135 0.18 -20.93 5.18
C SER A 135 -0.19 -22.15 6.02
N SER A 136 -0.32 -23.33 5.41
CA SER A 136 -0.22 -24.57 6.16
C SER A 136 1.11 -24.51 6.92
N ARG A 137 1.05 -24.58 8.25
CA ARG A 137 2.24 -24.95 9.03
C ARG A 137 2.65 -26.38 8.66
#